data_AF-A0A2S4VMK7-F1
#
_entry.id   AF-A0A2S4VMK7-F1
#
_cell.length_a   1.000
_cell.length_b   1.000
_cell.length_c   1.000
_cell.angle_alpha   90.00
_cell.angle_beta   90.00
_cell.angle_gamma   90.00
#
_symmetry.space_group_name_H-M   'P 1'
#
loop_
_entity.id
_entity.type
_entity.pdbx_description
1 polymer ?
#
loop_
_entity_poly.entity_id
_entity_poly.type
_entity_poly.pdbx_seq_one_letter_code
_entity_poly.pdbx_strand_id
1 'polypeptide(L)'
;MARLDTCVQEIVSKACRMICRSFLEANALIEQMKIELSPQEVERRSQTHSLLTRYLNEAFDSIDSTIESIQGSDWDLALKDWKSESKCLNRTLEKLAGLIELVTDTMEEENEKPAKRFVRGPVINIATLLIVIVKNSRSILDKFITLGTNTKRLPFFMEMGSDRIEFIATFHGNVSGNLNSMLSILETADVAHGAVRGEEVLEIAKELRYRSAVPWLPAQRDMAPAIADADGVFTQDHYNSWLLSWNTKRLLAFKVFENYVKSLRGNLV
;
A
#
# COMPACT_ATOMS: atom_id res chain seq x y z
N MET A 1 25.32 0.76 7.15
CA MET A 1 25.65 2.12 7.63
C MET A 1 25.45 3.23 6.57
N ALA A 2 25.39 2.93 5.25
CA ALA A 2 25.26 3.96 4.21
C ALA A 2 23.82 4.21 3.68
N ARG A 3 22.79 3.47 4.13
CA ARG A 3 21.41 3.56 3.60
C ARG A 3 20.28 3.79 4.61
N LEU A 4 20.50 3.56 5.91
CA LEU A 4 19.75 4.26 6.96
C LEU A 4 19.77 5.78 6.72
N ASP A 5 20.91 6.28 6.22
CA ASP A 5 21.06 7.66 5.77
C ASP A 5 20.13 7.98 4.58
N THR A 6 19.90 7.05 3.66
CA THR A 6 18.99 7.25 2.50
C THR A 6 17.51 7.22 2.88
N CYS A 7 17.07 6.32 3.77
CA CYS A 7 15.68 6.29 4.24
C CYS A 7 15.37 7.53 5.09
N VAL A 8 16.26 7.88 6.03
CA VAL A 8 16.17 9.12 6.80
C VAL A 8 16.24 10.33 5.86
N GLN A 9 17.12 10.34 4.84
CA GLN A 9 17.17 11.42 3.84
C GLN A 9 15.91 11.50 2.99
N GLU A 10 15.26 10.39 2.63
CA GLU A 10 14.00 10.41 1.88
C GLU A 10 12.84 10.94 2.74
N ILE A 11 12.77 10.51 4.00
CA ILE A 11 11.78 10.99 4.97
C ILE A 11 12.00 12.48 5.26
N VAL A 12 13.26 12.88 5.52
CA VAL A 12 13.65 14.28 5.74
C VAL A 12 13.41 15.12 4.48
N SER A 13 13.74 14.62 3.29
CA SER A 13 13.49 15.31 2.02
C SER A 13 12.00 15.47 1.73
N LYS A 14 11.19 14.46 2.07
CA LYS A 14 9.73 14.55 2.02
C LYS A 14 9.22 15.59 3.02
N ALA A 15 9.66 15.56 4.27
CA ALA A 15 9.31 16.54 5.30
C ALA A 15 9.68 17.96 4.86
N CYS A 16 10.90 18.19 4.37
CA CYS A 16 11.34 19.48 3.84
C CYS A 16 10.45 19.97 2.68
N ARG A 17 10.11 19.10 1.72
CA ARG A 17 9.20 19.46 0.62
C ARG A 17 7.82 19.85 1.12
N MET A 18 7.28 19.14 2.10
CA MET A 18 5.97 19.44 2.68
C MET A 18 5.99 20.75 3.46
N ILE A 19 7.01 20.96 4.29
CA ILE A 19 7.23 22.21 5.03
C ILE A 19 7.35 23.40 4.07
N CYS A 20 8.15 23.28 3.01
CA CYS A 20 8.27 24.34 2.00
C CYS A 20 6.92 24.65 1.32
N ARG A 21 6.11 23.63 1.00
CA ARG A 21 4.77 23.83 0.45
C ARG A 21 3.83 24.53 1.44
N SER A 22 3.85 24.15 2.72
CA SER A 22 3.09 24.83 3.77
C SER A 22 3.45 26.32 3.87
N PHE A 23 4.74 26.66 3.80
CA PHE A 23 5.19 28.05 3.82
C PHE A 23 4.74 28.83 2.57
N LEU A 24 4.76 28.22 1.38
CA LEU A 24 4.28 28.86 0.16
C LEU A 24 2.78 29.17 0.24
N GLU A 25 1.96 28.23 0.71
CA GLU A 25 0.52 28.45 0.86
C GLU A 25 0.19 29.44 1.99
N ALA A 26 0.94 29.41 3.09
CA ALA A 26 0.80 30.39 4.17
C ALA A 26 1.10 31.82 3.68
N ASN A 27 2.15 32.00 2.89
CA ASN A 27 2.45 33.29 2.26
C ASN A 27 1.35 33.71 1.28
N ALA A 28 0.81 32.79 0.49
CA ALA A 28 -0.31 33.07 -0.41
C ALA A 28 -1.58 33.50 0.35
N LEU A 29 -1.83 32.95 1.53
CA LEU A 29 -2.92 33.38 2.43
C LEU A 29 -2.66 34.76 3.01
N ILE A 30 -1.44 35.06 3.46
CA ILE A 30 -1.07 36.37 4.00
C ILE A 30 -1.27 37.47 2.95
N GLU A 31 -0.87 37.23 1.69
CA GLU A 31 -1.11 38.18 0.60
C GLU A 31 -2.61 38.34 0.30
N GLN A 32 -3.40 37.27 0.39
CA GLN A 32 -4.86 37.34 0.25
C GLN A 32 -5.55 38.11 1.37
N MET A 33 -4.98 38.16 2.59
CA MET A 33 -5.54 38.92 3.70
C MET A 33 -5.34 40.44 3.58
N LYS A 34 -4.48 40.89 2.66
CA LYS A 34 -4.18 42.32 2.45
C LYS A 34 -5.17 43.02 1.49
N ILE A 35 -6.12 42.29 0.91
CA ILE A 35 -7.04 42.77 -0.13
C ILE A 35 -8.48 42.66 0.40
N GLU A 36 -9.34 43.66 0.14
CA GLU A 36 -10.78 43.56 0.42
C GLU A 36 -11.43 42.60 -0.60
N LEU A 37 -12.14 41.56 -0.11
CA LEU A 37 -12.43 40.36 -0.92
C LEU A 37 -13.85 40.37 -1.50
N SER A 38 -13.95 40.06 -2.79
CA SER A 38 -15.17 39.64 -3.47
C SER A 38 -15.53 38.16 -3.14
N PRO A 39 -16.75 37.69 -3.44
CA PRO A 39 -17.18 36.32 -3.15
C PRO A 39 -16.29 35.22 -3.76
N GLN A 40 -15.73 35.44 -4.96
CA GLN A 40 -14.81 34.49 -5.61
C GLN A 40 -13.48 34.38 -4.85
N GLU A 41 -13.02 35.49 -4.26
CA GLU A 41 -11.77 35.52 -3.51
C GLU A 41 -11.95 34.92 -2.10
N VAL A 42 -13.17 34.94 -1.55
CA VAL A 42 -13.54 34.21 -0.32
C VAL A 42 -13.50 32.68 -0.53
N GLU A 43 -13.98 32.18 -1.65
CA GLU A 43 -13.91 30.75 -1.98
C GLU A 43 -12.46 30.30 -2.21
N ARG A 44 -11.67 31.08 -2.95
CA ARG A 44 -10.23 30.83 -3.16
C ARG A 44 -9.46 30.81 -1.83
N ARG A 45 -9.79 31.71 -0.90
CA ARG A 45 -9.19 31.75 0.44
C ARG A 45 -9.55 30.51 1.26
N SER A 46 -10.79 30.03 1.16
CA SER A 46 -11.24 28.80 1.85
C SER A 46 -10.51 27.55 1.32
N GLN A 47 -10.32 27.45 0.01
CA GLN A 47 -9.54 26.37 -0.61
C GLN A 47 -8.06 26.44 -0.20
N THR A 48 -7.46 27.63 -0.21
CA THR A 48 -6.06 27.83 0.22
C THR A 48 -5.88 27.47 1.70
N HIS A 49 -6.84 27.81 2.56
CA HIS A 49 -6.84 27.42 3.98
C HIS A 49 -6.95 25.91 4.18
N SER A 50 -7.83 25.24 3.42
CA SER A 50 -7.95 23.78 3.44
C SER A 50 -6.65 23.08 3.01
N LEU A 51 -6.01 23.58 1.94
CA LEU A 51 -4.72 23.09 1.46
C LEU A 51 -3.61 23.30 2.49
N LEU A 52 -3.53 24.48 3.10
CA LEU A 52 -2.58 24.76 4.18
C LEU A 52 -2.76 23.80 5.36
N THR A 53 -4.00 23.59 5.80
CA THR A 53 -4.31 22.67 6.90
C THR A 53 -3.87 21.24 6.57
N ARG A 54 -4.15 20.78 5.35
CA ARG A 54 -3.70 19.47 4.87
C ARG A 54 -2.17 19.35 4.85
N TYR A 55 -1.47 20.34 4.30
CA TYR A 55 0.00 20.32 4.23
C TYR A 55 0.66 20.43 5.60
N LEU A 56 0.08 21.18 6.54
CA LEU A 56 0.54 21.21 7.93
C LEU A 56 0.37 19.86 8.62
N ASN A 57 -0.79 19.22 8.48
CA ASN A 57 -1.00 17.87 9.03
C ASN A 57 -0.02 16.86 8.41
N GLU A 58 0.16 16.87 7.09
CA GLU A 58 1.12 15.99 6.41
C GLU A 58 2.58 16.29 6.84
N ALA A 59 2.91 17.55 7.16
CA ALA A 59 4.22 17.95 7.67
C ALA A 59 4.44 17.50 9.12
N PHE A 60 3.44 17.65 10.00
CA PHE A 60 3.47 17.12 11.37
C PHE A 60 3.64 15.61 11.36
N ASP A 61 2.83 14.89 10.57
CA ASP A 61 2.96 13.44 10.41
C ASP A 61 4.38 13.04 9.94
N SER A 62 4.99 13.85 9.07
CA SER A 62 6.35 13.62 8.58
C SER A 62 7.42 13.91 9.65
N ILE A 63 7.26 14.96 10.45
CA ILE A 63 8.17 15.30 11.56
C ILE A 63 8.08 14.23 12.65
N ASP A 64 6.87 13.86 13.06
CA ASP A 64 6.65 12.80 14.06
C ASP A 64 7.23 11.48 13.56
N SER A 65 7.01 11.14 12.29
CA SER A 65 7.65 9.96 11.68
C SER A 65 9.17 10.06 11.65
N THR A 66 9.75 11.25 11.50
CA THR A 66 11.21 11.46 11.54
C THR A 66 11.75 11.27 12.96
N ILE A 67 11.09 11.84 13.97
CA ILE A 67 11.45 11.70 15.39
C ILE A 67 11.37 10.24 15.79
N GLU A 68 10.28 9.56 15.45
CA GLU A 68 10.12 8.12 15.67
C GLU A 68 11.17 7.31 14.92
N SER A 69 11.57 7.70 13.70
CA SER A 69 12.64 7.01 12.96
C SER A 69 14.02 7.15 13.60
N ILE A 70 14.25 8.25 14.34
CA ILE A 70 15.50 8.49 15.07
C ILE A 70 15.48 7.78 16.43
N GLN A 71 14.31 7.67 17.07
CA GLN A 71 14.17 7.14 18.43
C GLN A 71 13.78 5.65 18.48
N GLY A 72 13.07 5.16 17.46
CA GLY A 72 12.54 3.81 17.37
C GLY A 72 13.58 2.81 16.88
N SER A 73 13.39 1.54 17.21
CA SER A 73 14.18 0.48 16.59
C SER A 73 13.78 0.31 15.12
N ASP A 74 14.72 -0.15 14.28
CA ASP A 74 14.44 -0.49 12.87
C ASP A 74 13.23 -1.44 12.74
N TRP A 75 12.96 -2.25 13.77
CA TRP A 75 11.82 -3.15 13.84
C TRP A 75 10.49 -2.45 14.13
N ASP A 76 10.47 -1.48 15.06
CA ASP A 76 9.27 -0.71 15.36
C ASP A 76 8.82 0.09 14.14
N LEU A 77 9.78 0.61 13.37
CA LEU A 77 9.56 1.28 12.10
C LEU A 77 9.00 0.31 11.06
N ALA A 78 9.61 -0.86 10.87
CA ALA A 78 9.09 -1.90 9.98
C ALA A 78 7.64 -2.28 10.32
N LEU A 79 7.34 -2.48 11.60
CA LEU A 79 6.00 -2.85 12.05
C LEU A 79 4.97 -1.73 11.81
N LYS A 80 5.36 -0.46 11.98
CA LYS A 80 4.52 0.70 11.68
C LYS A 80 4.22 0.76 10.18
N ASP A 81 5.24 0.60 9.34
CA ASP A 81 5.12 0.62 7.89
C ASP A 81 4.21 -0.51 7.40
N TRP A 82 4.37 -1.72 7.93
CA TRP A 82 3.49 -2.84 7.60
C TRP A 82 2.04 -2.60 8.01
N LYS A 83 1.80 -2.01 9.19
CA LYS A 83 0.43 -1.64 9.59
C LYS A 83 -0.17 -0.59 8.66
N SER A 84 0.64 0.37 8.22
CA SER A 84 0.21 1.38 7.24
C SER A 84 -0.14 0.74 5.90
N GLU A 85 0.74 -0.12 5.38
CA GLU A 85 0.54 -0.84 4.13
C GLU A 85 -0.69 -1.77 4.19
N SER A 86 -0.94 -2.44 5.32
CA SER A 86 -2.14 -3.26 5.53
C SER A 86 -3.43 -2.42 5.46
N LYS A 87 -3.42 -1.21 6.02
CA LYS A 87 -4.53 -0.25 5.88
C LYS A 87 -4.74 0.15 4.41
N CYS A 88 -3.65 0.39 3.67
CA CYS A 88 -3.74 0.70 2.23
C CYS A 88 -4.35 -0.47 1.44
N LEU A 89 -3.91 -1.70 1.68
CA LEU A 89 -4.48 -2.89 1.04
C LEU A 89 -5.97 -3.08 1.36
N ASN A 90 -6.40 -2.79 2.59
CA ASN A 90 -7.82 -2.83 2.97
C ASN A 90 -8.64 -1.81 2.19
N ARG A 91 -8.18 -0.56 2.09
CA ARG A 91 -8.84 0.46 1.26
C ARG A 91 -8.91 0.03 -0.20
N THR A 92 -7.87 -0.59 -0.75
CA THR A 92 -7.89 -1.12 -2.12
C THR A 92 -8.91 -2.26 -2.27
N LEU A 93 -9.02 -3.16 -1.29
CA LEU A 93 -10.04 -4.21 -1.29
C LEU A 93 -11.46 -3.65 -1.24
N GLU A 94 -11.71 -2.70 -0.35
CA GLU A 94 -13.00 -2.02 -0.20
C GLU A 94 -13.38 -1.30 -1.50
N LYS A 95 -12.42 -0.56 -2.09
CA LYS A 95 -12.64 0.13 -3.35
C LYS A 95 -12.92 -0.83 -4.51
N LEU A 96 -12.16 -1.93 -4.63
CA LEU A 96 -12.41 -2.97 -5.64
C LEU A 96 -13.78 -3.64 -5.44
N ALA A 97 -14.15 -3.97 -4.20
CA ALA A 97 -15.44 -4.58 -3.88
C ALA A 97 -16.61 -3.64 -4.20
N GLY A 98 -16.47 -2.35 -3.89
CA GLY A 98 -17.46 -1.32 -4.24
C GLY A 98 -17.59 -1.09 -5.74
N LEU A 99 -16.48 -1.17 -6.49
CA LEU A 99 -16.48 -1.03 -7.95
C LEU A 99 -17.06 -2.25 -8.66
N ILE A 100 -16.92 -3.44 -8.09
CA ILE A 100 -17.42 -4.71 -8.66
C ILE A 100 -18.85 -5.00 -8.22
N GLU A 101 -19.32 -4.42 -7.11
CA GLU A 101 -20.53 -4.85 -6.39
C GLU A 101 -20.50 -6.34 -6.02
N LEU A 102 -19.57 -6.70 -5.14
CA LEU A 102 -19.79 -7.86 -4.29
C LEU A 102 -20.28 -7.40 -2.91
N VAL A 103 -21.33 -6.59 -2.87
CA VAL A 103 -22.10 -6.41 -1.63
C VAL A 103 -23.20 -7.45 -1.71
N THR A 104 -22.99 -8.58 -1.04
CA THR A 104 -24.07 -9.50 -0.68
C THR A 104 -25.24 -8.69 -0.14
N ASP A 105 -26.43 -8.91 -0.70
CA ASP A 105 -27.72 -8.39 -0.23
C ASP A 105 -27.74 -8.22 1.29
N THR A 106 -27.48 -7.00 1.76
CA THR A 106 -27.99 -6.54 3.05
C THR A 106 -28.49 -5.13 2.83
N MET A 107 -29.81 -5.08 2.95
CA MET A 107 -30.77 -4.00 2.75
C MET A 107 -30.31 -2.61 3.20
N GLU A 108 -30.76 -1.64 2.40
CA GLU A 108 -31.14 -0.27 2.76
C GLU A 108 -30.05 0.68 3.26
N GLU A 109 -29.73 1.68 2.45
CA GLU A 109 -30.11 3.06 2.74
C GLU A 109 -30.05 3.92 1.46
N GLU A 110 -31.21 4.38 1.03
CA GLU A 110 -31.38 5.40 -0.01
C GLU A 110 -30.75 6.71 0.49
N ASN A 111 -29.66 7.17 -0.16
CA ASN A 111 -29.31 8.58 -0.41
C ASN A 111 -27.85 8.81 -0.83
N GLU A 112 -27.02 7.78 -0.97
CA GLU A 112 -25.70 7.97 -1.57
C GLU A 112 -25.78 7.98 -3.10
N LYS A 113 -25.19 9.02 -3.71
CA LYS A 113 -24.96 9.11 -5.16
C LYS A 113 -24.47 7.76 -5.68
N PRO A 114 -24.92 7.27 -6.85
CA PRO A 114 -24.54 5.95 -7.33
C PRO A 114 -23.01 5.86 -7.33
N ALA A 115 -22.47 4.98 -6.48
CA ALA A 115 -21.05 4.71 -6.46
C ALA A 115 -20.62 4.37 -7.89
N LYS A 116 -19.55 4.99 -8.38
CA LYS A 116 -18.99 4.67 -9.70
C LYS A 116 -18.69 3.16 -9.70
N ARG A 117 -19.24 2.43 -10.67
CA ARG A 117 -19.11 0.97 -10.82
C ARG A 117 -18.44 0.63 -12.13
N PHE A 118 -17.75 -0.52 -12.17
CA PHE A 118 -17.30 -1.09 -13.42
C PHE A 118 -18.48 -1.67 -14.20
N VAL A 119 -18.56 -1.35 -15.48
CA VAL A 119 -19.64 -1.82 -16.35
C VAL A 119 -19.15 -2.84 -17.38
N ARG A 120 -17.84 -2.88 -17.65
CA ARG A 120 -17.27 -3.78 -18.66
C ARG A 120 -16.90 -5.11 -18.06
N GLY A 121 -17.49 -6.19 -18.60
CA GLY A 121 -17.21 -7.57 -18.17
C GLY A 121 -15.73 -7.91 -18.04
N PRO A 122 -14.87 -7.55 -19.02
CA PRO A 122 -13.44 -7.80 -18.90
C PRO A 122 -12.75 -7.06 -17.76
N VAL A 123 -13.15 -5.81 -17.49
CA VAL A 123 -12.63 -5.02 -16.36
C VAL A 123 -13.09 -5.62 -15.03
N ILE A 124 -14.36 -5.98 -14.92
CA ILE A 124 -14.93 -6.66 -13.74
C ILE A 124 -14.18 -7.95 -13.43
N ASN A 125 -13.89 -8.76 -14.44
CA ASN A 125 -13.14 -10.01 -14.27
C ASN A 125 -11.69 -9.76 -13.84
N ILE A 126 -10.99 -8.78 -14.43
CA ILE A 126 -9.64 -8.42 -13.99
C ILE A 126 -9.66 -7.92 -12.54
N ALA A 127 -10.60 -7.04 -12.20
CA ALA A 127 -10.77 -6.52 -10.84
C ALA A 127 -11.06 -7.65 -9.84
N THR A 128 -11.87 -8.64 -10.22
CA THR A 128 -12.14 -9.83 -9.40
C THR A 128 -10.88 -10.67 -9.15
N LEU A 129 -10.07 -10.89 -10.19
CA LEU A 129 -8.78 -11.58 -10.04
C LEU A 129 -7.78 -10.76 -9.22
N LEU A 130 -7.82 -9.43 -9.34
CA LEU A 130 -6.99 -8.53 -8.56
C LEU A 130 -7.33 -8.61 -7.06
N ILE A 131 -8.60 -8.75 -6.67
CA ILE A 131 -8.99 -8.98 -5.26
C ILE A 131 -8.24 -10.19 -4.67
N VAL A 132 -8.09 -11.27 -5.44
CA VAL A 132 -7.37 -12.47 -4.97
C VAL A 132 -5.89 -12.14 -4.71
N ILE A 133 -5.25 -11.37 -5.59
CA ILE A 133 -3.87 -10.92 -5.43
C ILE A 133 -3.75 -10.02 -4.19
N VAL A 134 -4.64 -9.05 -4.02
CA VAL A 134 -4.62 -8.13 -2.86
C VAL A 134 -4.81 -8.90 -1.55
N LYS A 135 -5.77 -9.84 -1.49
CA LYS A 135 -5.98 -10.71 -0.32
C LYS A 135 -4.75 -11.54 0.00
N ASN A 136 -4.08 -12.09 -1.02
CA ASN A 136 -2.84 -12.83 -0.84
C ASN A 136 -1.70 -11.93 -0.31
N SER A 137 -1.52 -10.73 -0.86
CA SER A 137 -0.56 -9.73 -0.38
C SER A 137 -0.85 -9.25 1.05
N ARG A 138 -2.12 -9.16 1.44
CA ARG A 138 -2.51 -8.83 2.82
C ARG A 138 -2.19 -9.96 3.78
N SER A 139 -2.48 -11.21 3.39
CA SER A 139 -2.30 -12.37 4.28
C SER A 139 -0.85 -12.57 4.74
N ILE A 140 0.13 -12.23 3.90
CA ILE A 140 1.54 -12.30 4.26
C ILE A 140 1.92 -11.19 5.24
N LEU A 141 1.39 -9.99 5.02
CA LEU A 141 1.61 -8.83 5.87
C LEU A 141 0.97 -9.01 7.25
N ASP A 142 -0.28 -9.51 7.30
CA ASP A 142 -0.99 -9.83 8.53
C ASP A 142 -0.23 -10.86 9.37
N LYS A 143 0.42 -11.84 8.70
CA LYS A 143 1.31 -12.80 9.37
C LYS A 143 2.52 -12.10 10.01
N PHE A 144 3.19 -11.21 9.28
CA PHE A 144 4.36 -10.50 9.80
C PHE A 144 4.01 -9.52 10.91
N ILE A 145 2.89 -8.82 10.81
CA ILE A 145 2.38 -7.96 11.87
C ILE A 145 2.10 -8.81 13.11
N THR A 146 1.40 -9.94 12.96
CA THR A 146 1.06 -10.84 14.08
C THR A 146 2.31 -11.38 14.76
N LEU A 147 3.31 -11.81 13.98
CA LEU A 147 4.60 -12.21 14.49
C LEU A 147 5.22 -11.03 15.25
N GLY A 148 5.38 -9.87 14.61
CA GLY A 148 6.01 -8.69 15.22
C GLY A 148 5.32 -8.11 16.46
N THR A 149 4.01 -8.29 16.61
CA THR A 149 3.29 -7.87 17.82
C THR A 149 3.40 -8.88 18.96
N ASN A 150 3.51 -10.18 18.64
CA ASN A 150 3.63 -11.23 19.64
C ASN A 150 5.07 -11.37 20.17
N THR A 151 6.02 -10.70 19.54
CA THR A 151 7.46 -10.88 19.75
C THR A 151 8.09 -10.01 20.82
N LYS A 152 7.39 -9.72 21.93
CA LYS A 152 8.12 -9.47 23.20
C LYS A 152 9.03 -10.66 23.61
N ARG A 153 9.00 -11.77 22.86
CA ARG A 153 9.61 -13.08 23.15
C ARG A 153 10.61 -13.62 22.11
N LEU A 154 10.85 -12.96 20.97
CA LEU A 154 11.85 -13.48 20.03
C LEU A 154 13.25 -12.94 20.38
N PRO A 155 14.28 -13.80 20.50
CA PRO A 155 15.68 -13.37 20.76
C PRO A 155 16.27 -12.52 19.62
N PHE A 156 15.55 -12.40 18.51
CA PHE A 156 15.95 -11.78 17.25
C PHE A 156 16.51 -10.37 17.32
N PHE A 157 15.95 -9.55 18.20
CA PHE A 157 16.19 -8.11 18.17
C PHE A 157 17.58 -7.72 18.65
N MET A 158 18.29 -8.63 19.34
CA MET A 158 19.66 -8.40 19.77
C MET A 158 20.72 -8.92 18.80
N GLU A 159 20.37 -9.82 17.86
CA GLU A 159 21.37 -10.50 17.01
C GLU A 159 21.18 -10.29 15.49
N MET A 160 20.01 -9.84 15.03
CA MET A 160 19.85 -9.41 13.63
C MET A 160 20.53 -8.07 13.40
N GLY A 161 21.52 -8.05 12.51
CA GLY A 161 22.13 -6.82 12.02
C GLY A 161 21.09 -5.87 11.41
N SER A 162 21.30 -4.57 11.57
CA SER A 162 20.44 -3.49 11.05
C SER A 162 20.20 -3.61 9.53
N ASP A 163 21.16 -4.17 8.77
CA ASP A 163 21.02 -4.52 7.36
C ASP A 163 19.91 -5.54 7.07
N ARG A 164 19.70 -6.50 7.98
CA ARG A 164 18.63 -7.49 7.87
C ARG A 164 17.29 -6.92 8.29
N ILE A 165 17.26 -6.07 9.31
CA ILE A 165 16.01 -5.41 9.72
C ILE A 165 15.58 -4.39 8.68
N GLU A 166 16.50 -3.62 8.10
CA GLU A 166 16.25 -2.71 6.96
C GLU A 166 15.69 -3.48 5.75
N PHE A 167 16.29 -4.62 5.44
CA PHE A 167 15.80 -5.50 4.38
C PHE A 167 14.37 -5.99 4.68
N ILE A 168 14.07 -6.32 5.94
CA ILE A 168 12.76 -6.74 6.42
C ILE A 168 11.77 -5.55 6.48
N ALA A 169 12.21 -4.32 6.75
CA ALA A 169 11.34 -3.14 6.76
C ALA A 169 10.86 -2.78 5.35
N THR A 170 11.78 -2.85 4.39
CA THR A 170 11.53 -2.56 2.96
C THR A 170 10.83 -3.70 2.19
N PHE A 171 10.63 -4.82 2.88
CA PHE A 171 10.23 -6.15 2.44
C PHE A 171 8.91 -6.25 1.68
N HIS A 172 7.91 -5.44 1.99
CA HIS A 172 6.64 -5.46 1.24
C HIS A 172 6.68 -4.52 0.03
N GLY A 173 7.66 -3.62 -0.04
CA GLY A 173 7.73 -2.58 -1.06
C GLY A 173 6.45 -1.74 -1.13
N ASN A 174 6.32 -0.97 -2.21
CA ASN A 174 5.12 -0.18 -2.49
C ASN A 174 4.04 -1.00 -3.25
N VAL A 175 3.66 -2.18 -2.72
CA VAL A 175 2.65 -3.05 -3.34
C VAL A 175 1.32 -2.31 -3.50
N SER A 176 0.90 -1.54 -2.50
CA SER A 176 -0.27 -0.67 -2.55
C SER A 176 -0.17 0.37 -3.67
N GLY A 177 1.00 0.96 -3.90
CA GLY A 177 1.25 1.85 -5.04
C GLY A 177 1.00 1.17 -6.38
N ASN A 178 1.56 -0.02 -6.60
CA ASN A 178 1.33 -0.79 -7.83
C ASN A 178 -0.14 -1.19 -8.00
N LEU A 179 -0.83 -1.54 -6.91
CA LEU A 179 -2.26 -1.84 -6.94
C LEU A 179 -3.10 -0.61 -7.27
N ASN A 180 -2.73 0.56 -6.76
CA ASN A 180 -3.38 1.83 -7.11
C ASN A 180 -3.15 2.20 -8.58
N SER A 181 -1.95 1.96 -9.12
CA SER A 181 -1.68 2.10 -10.55
C SER A 181 -2.54 1.16 -11.39
N MET A 182 -2.65 -0.12 -10.99
CA MET A 182 -3.53 -1.09 -11.66
C MET A 182 -4.98 -0.62 -11.65
N LEU A 183 -5.46 -0.15 -10.50
CA LEU A 183 -6.83 0.34 -10.34
C LEU A 183 -7.12 1.56 -11.22
N SER A 184 -6.18 2.50 -11.30
CA SER A 184 -6.31 3.67 -12.17
C SER A 184 -6.45 3.26 -13.64
N ILE A 185 -5.66 2.29 -14.09
CA ILE A 185 -5.73 1.78 -15.46
C ILE A 185 -7.07 1.07 -15.70
N LEU A 186 -7.59 0.30 -14.74
CA LEU A 186 -8.89 -0.35 -14.86
C LEU A 186 -10.04 0.66 -14.94
N GLU A 187 -9.98 1.74 -14.16
CA GLU A 187 -10.96 2.83 -14.26
C GLU A 187 -10.92 3.52 -15.62
N THR A 188 -9.74 3.72 -16.21
CA THR A 188 -9.60 4.25 -17.58
C THR A 188 -10.16 3.28 -18.61
N ALA A 189 -9.80 1.99 -18.50
CA ALA A 189 -10.27 0.93 -19.39
C ALA A 189 -11.79 0.72 -19.31
N ASP A 190 -12.42 1.01 -18.18
CA ASP A 190 -13.88 0.89 -18.04
C ASP A 190 -14.62 2.06 -18.71
N VAL A 191 -14.03 3.26 -18.68
CA VAL A 191 -14.62 4.46 -19.28
C VAL A 191 -14.39 4.53 -20.79
N ALA A 192 -13.16 4.25 -21.26
CA ALA A 192 -12.77 4.49 -22.65
C ALA A 192 -12.33 3.19 -23.34
N HIS A 193 -13.03 2.82 -24.42
CA HIS A 193 -12.78 1.59 -25.18
C HIS A 193 -11.46 1.68 -25.93
N GLY A 194 -10.62 0.65 -25.77
CA GLY A 194 -9.28 0.57 -26.36
C GLY A 194 -8.27 1.56 -25.79
N ALA A 195 -8.60 2.30 -24.73
CA ALA A 195 -7.69 3.29 -24.14
C ALA A 195 -6.52 2.66 -23.37
N VAL A 196 -6.66 1.39 -23.02
CA VAL A 196 -5.66 0.60 -22.29
C VAL A 196 -5.39 -0.68 -23.06
N ARG A 197 -4.12 -1.01 -23.22
CA ARG A 197 -3.69 -2.27 -23.83
C ARG A 197 -3.49 -3.35 -22.78
N GLY A 198 -3.70 -4.60 -23.19
CA GLY A 198 -3.40 -5.76 -22.32
C GLY A 198 -1.94 -5.79 -21.86
N GLU A 199 -1.00 -5.31 -22.70
CA GLU A 199 0.41 -5.21 -22.35
C GLU A 199 0.68 -4.29 -21.15
N GLU A 200 -0.03 -3.17 -21.02
CA GLU A 200 0.13 -2.23 -19.91
C GLU A 200 -0.29 -2.88 -18.59
N VAL A 201 -1.41 -3.61 -18.60
CA VAL A 201 -1.87 -4.38 -17.43
C VAL A 201 -0.88 -5.49 -17.07
N LEU A 202 -0.34 -6.19 -18.06
CA LEU A 202 0.67 -7.23 -17.82
C LEU A 202 1.96 -6.66 -17.24
N GLU A 203 2.38 -5.45 -17.62
CA GLU A 203 3.60 -4.84 -17.10
C GLU A 203 3.46 -4.47 -15.62
N ILE A 204 2.33 -3.88 -15.23
CA ILE A 204 2.04 -3.62 -13.80
C ILE A 204 1.94 -4.95 -13.03
N ALA A 205 1.32 -5.98 -13.62
CA ALA A 205 1.21 -7.29 -12.97
C ALA A 205 2.56 -7.96 -12.75
N LYS A 206 3.51 -7.83 -13.69
CA LYS A 206 4.89 -8.31 -13.50
C LYS A 206 5.58 -7.60 -12.35
N GLU A 207 5.47 -6.28 -12.26
CA GLU A 207 6.08 -5.50 -11.18
C GLU A 207 5.46 -5.87 -9.83
N LEU A 208 4.13 -6.01 -9.77
CA LEU A 208 3.41 -6.45 -8.59
C LEU A 208 3.83 -7.88 -8.17
N ARG A 209 4.04 -8.77 -9.15
CA ARG A 209 4.51 -10.15 -8.92
C ARG A 209 5.95 -10.18 -8.40
N TYR A 210 6.82 -9.33 -8.92
CA TYR A 210 8.20 -9.18 -8.48
C TYR A 210 8.24 -8.65 -7.04
N ARG A 211 7.57 -7.52 -6.78
CA ARG A 211 7.52 -6.91 -5.44
C ARG A 211 6.87 -7.80 -4.39
N SER A 212 5.83 -8.55 -4.75
CA SER A 212 5.24 -9.55 -3.85
C SER A 212 6.10 -10.79 -3.65
N ALA A 213 7.16 -11.02 -4.46
CA ALA A 213 8.10 -12.12 -4.28
C ALA A 213 9.34 -11.71 -3.46
N VAL A 214 9.74 -10.44 -3.48
CA VAL A 214 10.80 -9.89 -2.61
C VAL A 214 10.66 -10.34 -1.15
N PRO A 215 9.46 -10.34 -0.55
CA PRO A 215 9.28 -10.80 0.82
C PRO A 215 9.50 -12.31 1.04
N TRP A 216 9.49 -13.15 0.01
CA TRP A 216 9.52 -14.61 0.16
C TRP A 216 10.86 -15.16 0.68
N LEU A 217 11.94 -14.93 -0.06
CA LEU A 217 13.28 -15.49 0.23
C LEU A 217 13.84 -15.11 1.62
N PRO A 218 13.68 -13.86 2.06
CA PRO A 218 14.28 -13.36 3.29
C PRO A 218 13.48 -13.80 4.52
N ALA A 219 12.14 -13.87 4.41
CA ALA A 219 11.32 -14.51 5.44
C ALA A 219 11.68 -15.98 5.63
N GLN A 220 11.90 -16.71 4.53
CA GLN A 220 12.33 -18.11 4.61
C GLN A 220 13.74 -18.25 5.21
N ARG A 221 14.68 -17.40 4.82
CA ARG A 221 16.08 -17.48 5.25
C ARG A 221 16.29 -16.99 6.68
N ASP A 222 15.70 -15.85 7.01
CA ASP A 222 16.04 -15.08 8.21
C ASP A 222 14.98 -15.23 9.30
N MET A 223 13.69 -15.41 8.95
CA MET A 223 12.61 -15.51 9.93
C MET A 223 12.12 -16.93 10.22
N ALA A 224 12.53 -17.96 9.45
CA ALA A 224 12.19 -19.35 9.77
C ALA A 224 13.06 -19.99 10.87
N PRO A 225 14.39 -19.77 10.93
CA PRO A 225 15.27 -20.40 11.94
C PRO A 225 15.05 -20.07 13.44
N ALA A 226 15.26 -18.85 13.92
CA ALA A 226 14.21 -17.91 14.22
C ALA A 226 13.09 -18.29 15.20
N ILE A 227 12.10 -19.05 14.72
CA ILE A 227 10.83 -19.37 15.39
C ILE A 227 11.05 -20.57 16.33
N ALA A 228 12.23 -20.64 16.96
CA ALA A 228 12.61 -21.79 17.78
C ALA A 228 11.64 -21.95 18.97
N ASP A 229 10.82 -23.00 18.89
CA ASP A 229 10.00 -23.68 19.91
C ASP A 229 9.50 -22.87 21.12
N ALA A 230 9.13 -21.62 20.88
CA ALA A 230 8.43 -20.79 21.85
C ALA A 230 6.99 -21.30 21.93
N ASP A 231 6.74 -22.16 22.91
CA ASP A 231 5.44 -22.58 23.42
C ASP A 231 4.72 -23.73 22.67
N GLY A 232 5.36 -24.40 21.69
CA GLY A 232 4.79 -25.57 21.00
C GLY A 232 3.57 -25.29 20.09
N VAL A 233 3.10 -24.04 20.02
CA VAL A 233 1.97 -23.60 19.20
C VAL A 233 2.40 -23.17 17.79
N PHE A 234 3.65 -22.72 17.63
CA PHE A 234 4.22 -22.25 16.35
C PHE A 234 5.59 -22.88 16.13
N THR A 235 5.64 -23.99 15.41
CA THR A 235 6.90 -24.62 15.02
C THR A 235 7.45 -24.01 13.72
N GLN A 236 8.76 -24.11 13.53
CA GLN A 236 9.42 -23.76 12.27
C GLN A 236 8.79 -24.49 11.06
N ASP A 237 8.41 -25.76 11.23
CA ASP A 237 7.73 -26.54 10.19
C ASP A 237 6.36 -25.98 9.84
N HIS A 238 5.59 -25.55 10.84
CA HIS A 238 4.31 -24.88 10.61
C HIS A 238 4.49 -23.58 9.84
N TYR A 239 5.50 -22.78 10.19
CA TYR A 239 5.81 -21.54 9.48
C TYR A 239 6.23 -21.80 8.03
N ASN A 240 7.16 -22.73 7.80
CA ASN A 240 7.64 -23.10 6.47
C ASN A 240 6.52 -23.65 5.58
N SER A 241 5.67 -24.52 6.12
CA SER A 241 4.51 -25.07 5.42
C SER A 241 3.50 -23.98 5.05
N TRP A 242 3.19 -23.09 5.98
CA TRP A 242 2.31 -21.95 5.73
C TRP A 242 2.88 -21.03 4.64
N LEU A 243 4.18 -20.71 4.73
CA LEU A 243 4.87 -19.85 3.78
C LEU A 243 4.77 -20.50 2.38
N LEU A 244 5.15 -21.77 2.23
CA LEU A 244 5.04 -22.53 0.97
C LEU A 244 3.63 -22.51 0.38
N SER A 245 2.61 -22.72 1.22
CA SER A 245 1.20 -22.64 0.82
C SER A 245 0.85 -21.25 0.30
N TRP A 246 1.28 -20.20 0.99
CA TRP A 246 1.07 -18.82 0.58
C TRP A 246 1.70 -18.52 -0.78
N ASN A 247 2.97 -18.90 -1.01
CA ASN A 247 3.66 -18.63 -2.28
C ASN A 247 3.06 -19.43 -3.44
N THR A 248 2.58 -20.65 -3.17
CA THR A 248 1.83 -21.43 -4.16
C THR A 248 0.55 -20.69 -4.58
N LYS A 249 -0.24 -20.21 -3.61
CA LYS A 249 -1.44 -19.41 -3.87
C LYS A 249 -1.11 -18.13 -4.65
N ARG A 250 -0.03 -17.45 -4.30
CA ARG A 250 0.46 -16.26 -4.99
C ARG A 250 0.75 -16.53 -6.46
N LEU A 251 1.58 -17.54 -6.75
CA LEU A 251 1.97 -17.92 -8.10
C LEU A 251 0.76 -18.31 -8.95
N LEU A 252 -0.20 -19.04 -8.36
CA LEU A 252 -1.44 -19.41 -9.03
C LEU A 252 -2.30 -18.19 -9.34
N ALA A 253 -2.48 -17.26 -8.38
CA ALA A 253 -3.26 -16.04 -8.59
C ALA A 253 -2.71 -15.19 -9.74
N PHE A 254 -1.39 -14.96 -9.80
CA PHE A 254 -0.77 -14.24 -10.91
C PHE A 254 -0.89 -15.00 -12.23
N LYS A 255 -0.71 -16.33 -12.23
CA LYS A 255 -0.86 -17.13 -13.45
C LYS A 255 -2.27 -17.04 -14.04
N VAL A 256 -3.30 -17.14 -13.19
CA VAL A 256 -4.71 -17.01 -13.62
C VAL A 256 -4.97 -15.60 -14.14
N PHE A 257 -4.51 -14.57 -13.42
CA PHE A 257 -4.61 -13.17 -13.83
C PHE A 257 -3.97 -12.92 -15.21
N GLU A 258 -2.69 -13.29 -15.37
CA GLU A 258 -1.95 -13.08 -16.61
C GLU A 258 -2.57 -13.84 -17.80
N ASN A 259 -3.02 -15.08 -17.59
CA ASN A 259 -3.68 -15.87 -18.62
C ASN A 259 -5.00 -15.23 -19.07
N TYR A 260 -5.78 -14.72 -18.12
CA TYR A 260 -7.02 -14.02 -18.43
C TYR A 260 -6.73 -12.78 -19.28
N VAL A 261 -5.79 -11.92 -18.88
CA VAL A 261 -5.45 -10.70 -19.64
C VAL A 261 -4.95 -11.04 -21.05
N LYS A 262 -4.10 -12.06 -21.19
CA LYS A 262 -3.60 -12.52 -22.51
C LYS A 262 -4.73 -13.04 -23.42
N SER A 263 -5.79 -13.60 -22.86
CA SER A 263 -6.93 -14.11 -23.63
C SER A 263 -7.75 -13.01 -24.31
N LEU A 264 -7.61 -11.74 -23.87
CA LEU A 264 -8.38 -10.60 -24.38
C LEU A 264 -7.91 -10.06 -25.74
N ARG A 265 -6.93 -10.71 -26.41
CA ARG A 265 -6.45 -10.37 -27.77
C ARG A 265 -5.99 -8.89 -27.96
N GLY A 266 -5.27 -8.34 -26.98
CA GLY A 266 -4.48 -7.10 -27.14
C GLY A 266 -5.20 -5.79 -26.80
N ASN A 267 -6.53 -5.75 -26.88
CA ASN A 267 -7.32 -4.61 -26.42
C ASN A 267 -8.08 -4.98 -25.15
N LEU A 268 -8.00 -4.13 -24.13
CA LEU A 268 -8.87 -4.22 -22.96
C LEU A 268 -10.25 -3.62 -23.33
N VAL A 269 -10.93 -4.31 -24.26
CA VAL A 269 -12.13 -3.83 -24.96
C VAL A 269 -11.82 -2.47 -25.55
#